data_AF-Q5TXE1-F1
#
_entry.id   AF-Q5TXE1-F1
#
_cell.length_a   1.000
_cell.length_b   1.000
_cell.length_c   1.000
_cell.angle_alpha   90.00
_cell.angle_beta   90.00
_cell.angle_gamma   90.00
#
_symmetry.space_group_name_H-M   'P 1'
#
loop_
_entity.id
_entity.type
_entity.pdbx_description
1 polymer ?
#
loop_
_entity_poly.entity_id
_entity_poly.type
_entity_poly.pdbx_seq_one_letter_code
_entity_poly.pdbx_strand_id
1 'polypeptide(L)'
;MTTLQVTMCTVTNGRLFKPPKQEYAVRRLGINLGFQVNYNLPFRLLDFYKPAYWARALIGVVQGRFKPTTVVSARDYKRSVTHPSSDLTAGQLYHAAEELLQAMEFGADCLAKSICELAHSPFHREPNGREDVLMEVAHFLLTPSFHRSFGESEYRDRVKYEMAENLGASGANCELIYESCPKSLLAHYSKLE
;
A
#
# COMPACT_ATOMS: atom_id res chain seq x y z
N MET A 1 -4.99 -23.69 -27.99
CA MET A 1 -5.70 -22.43 -28.30
C MET A 1 -4.83 -21.27 -27.85
N THR A 2 -3.91 -20.76 -28.68
CA THR A 2 -3.01 -19.67 -28.26
C THR A 2 -2.90 -18.61 -29.35
N THR A 3 -4.00 -17.88 -29.57
CA THR A 3 -3.98 -16.61 -30.31
C THR A 3 -3.68 -15.50 -29.32
N LEU A 4 -2.58 -14.78 -29.50
CA LEU A 4 -2.30 -13.58 -28.72
C LEU A 4 -2.82 -12.38 -29.51
N GLN A 5 -3.77 -11.66 -28.91
CA GLN A 5 -4.32 -10.45 -29.51
C GLN A 5 -4.28 -9.30 -28.51
N VAL A 6 -3.67 -8.19 -28.94
CA VAL A 6 -3.62 -6.94 -28.18
C VAL A 6 -4.39 -5.89 -28.97
N THR A 7 -5.36 -5.25 -28.32
CA THR A 7 -6.18 -4.20 -28.92
C THR A 7 -6.17 -2.96 -28.04
N MET A 8 -5.76 -1.83 -28.60
CA MET A 8 -5.82 -0.52 -27.95
C MET A 8 -6.85 0.35 -28.66
N CYS A 9 -7.96 0.62 -27.99
CA CYS A 9 -9.03 1.48 -28.52
C CYS A 9 -8.95 2.85 -27.85
N THR A 10 -8.76 3.90 -28.64
CA THR A 10 -8.87 5.29 -28.15
C THR A 10 -10.06 5.96 -28.83
N VAL A 11 -10.90 6.60 -28.03
CA VAL A 11 -12.10 7.28 -28.52
C VAL A 11 -12.00 8.73 -28.11
N THR A 12 -11.97 9.61 -29.09
CA THR A 12 -11.88 11.05 -28.84
C THR A 12 -13.13 11.74 -29.36
N ASN A 13 -13.61 12.74 -28.63
CA ASN A 13 -14.72 13.59 -29.08
C ASN A 13 -14.24 14.71 -30.02
N GLY A 14 -13.26 14.44 -30.89
CA GLY A 14 -12.68 15.44 -31.80
C GLY A 14 -11.64 16.37 -31.16
N ARG A 15 -11.10 16.01 -29.98
CA ARG A 15 -10.01 16.74 -29.31
C ARG A 15 -8.79 15.84 -29.19
N LEU A 16 -7.81 16.01 -30.06
CA LEU A 16 -6.46 15.49 -29.79
C LEU A 16 -5.61 16.52 -29.03
N PHE A 17 -5.81 17.83 -29.22
CA PHE A 17 -4.90 18.85 -28.64
C PHE A 17 -5.52 20.19 -28.14
N LYS A 18 -6.79 20.54 -28.41
CA LYS A 18 -7.40 21.81 -27.89
C LYS A 18 -8.94 21.77 -27.90
N PRO A 19 -9.66 22.45 -26.98
CA PRO A 19 -11.11 22.61 -27.07
C PRO A 19 -11.53 23.50 -28.27
N PRO A 20 -12.48 23.07 -29.13
CA PRO A 20 -12.97 23.89 -30.23
C PRO A 20 -13.89 25.01 -29.71
N LYS A 21 -13.87 26.16 -30.38
CA LYS A 21 -14.73 27.32 -30.09
C LYS A 21 -16.11 27.24 -30.76
N GLN A 22 -16.35 26.26 -31.64
CA GLN A 22 -17.59 26.13 -32.42
C GLN A 22 -18.04 24.66 -32.47
N GLU A 23 -19.35 24.42 -32.41
CA GLU A 23 -19.95 23.09 -32.43
C GLU A 23 -20.04 22.54 -33.86
N TYR A 24 -19.41 21.40 -34.12
CA TYR A 24 -19.54 20.66 -35.38
C TYR A 24 -20.22 19.31 -35.14
N ALA A 25 -21.02 18.85 -36.11
CA ALA A 25 -21.91 17.70 -35.96
C ALA A 25 -21.22 16.32 -35.90
N VAL A 26 -19.95 16.19 -36.28
CA VAL A 26 -19.24 14.89 -36.30
C VAL A 26 -18.51 14.67 -34.96
N ARG A 27 -19.17 13.96 -34.04
CA ARG A 27 -18.88 14.05 -32.60
C ARG A 27 -17.87 13.04 -32.05
N ARG A 28 -17.42 12.02 -32.79
CA ARG A 28 -16.54 10.94 -32.26
C ARG A 28 -15.56 10.40 -33.30
N LEU A 29 -14.26 10.59 -33.05
CA LEU A 29 -13.17 9.97 -33.79
C LEU A 29 -12.62 8.81 -32.95
N GLY A 30 -12.90 7.59 -33.37
CA GLY A 30 -12.36 6.36 -32.79
C GLY A 30 -11.11 5.91 -33.54
N ILE A 31 -9.99 5.80 -32.87
CA ILE A 31 -8.77 5.19 -33.41
C ILE A 31 -8.63 3.84 -32.72
N ASN A 32 -8.67 2.77 -33.52
CA ASN A 32 -8.49 1.41 -33.02
C ASN A 32 -7.22 0.81 -33.61
N LEU A 33 -6.22 0.61 -32.76
CA LEU A 33 -4.96 -0.02 -33.13
C LEU A 33 -4.97 -1.45 -32.59
N GLY A 34 -4.94 -2.42 -33.49
CA GLY A 34 -4.95 -3.84 -33.16
C GLY A 34 -3.75 -4.56 -33.72
N PHE A 35 -3.12 -5.38 -32.89
CA PHE A 35 -2.07 -6.30 -33.29
C PHE A 35 -2.50 -7.73 -32.93
N GLN A 36 -2.48 -8.63 -33.91
CA GLN A 36 -2.85 -10.03 -33.72
C GLN A 36 -1.73 -10.91 -34.27
N VAL A 37 -1.24 -11.81 -33.42
CA VAL A 37 -0.31 -12.86 -33.83
C VAL A 37 -1.01 -14.19 -33.68
N ASN A 38 -1.17 -14.88 -34.81
CA ASN A 38 -1.69 -16.24 -34.82
C ASN A 38 -0.52 -17.22 -34.93
N TYR A 39 -0.23 -17.92 -33.84
CA TYR A 39 0.84 -18.92 -33.79
C TYR A 39 0.41 -20.29 -34.32
N ASN A 40 -0.83 -20.44 -34.79
CA ASN A 40 -1.35 -21.69 -35.33
C ASN A 40 -1.54 -21.58 -36.85
N LEU A 41 -0.96 -22.52 -37.61
CA LEU A 41 -1.15 -22.60 -39.06
C LEU A 41 -2.64 -22.93 -39.33
N PRO A 42 -3.42 -22.09 -40.02
CA PRO A 42 -4.86 -22.32 -40.15
C PRO A 42 -5.13 -23.47 -41.13
N PHE A 43 -5.63 -24.60 -40.63
CA PHE A 43 -6.03 -25.73 -41.48
C PHE A 43 -7.47 -25.60 -42.02
N ARG A 44 -8.17 -24.50 -41.68
CA ARG A 44 -9.52 -24.19 -42.16
C ARG A 44 -9.59 -22.77 -42.70
N LEU A 45 -10.20 -22.60 -43.88
CA LEU A 45 -10.39 -21.30 -44.54
C LEU A 45 -11.15 -20.29 -43.66
N LEU A 46 -12.13 -20.74 -42.88
CA LEU A 46 -12.91 -19.87 -41.98
C LEU A 46 -12.05 -19.22 -40.89
N ASP A 47 -10.92 -19.83 -40.50
CA ASP A 47 -10.03 -19.26 -39.50
C ASP A 47 -9.18 -18.10 -40.05
N PHE A 48 -9.01 -17.99 -41.38
CA PHE A 48 -8.41 -16.83 -42.03
C PHE A 48 -9.34 -15.60 -42.03
N TYR A 49 -10.66 -15.82 -42.07
CA TYR A 49 -11.65 -14.76 -42.21
C TYR A 49 -12.27 -14.30 -40.89
N LYS A 50 -11.85 -14.83 -39.73
CA LYS A 50 -12.30 -14.31 -38.44
C LYS A 50 -11.83 -12.86 -38.31
N PRO A 51 -12.73 -11.87 -38.34
CA PRO A 51 -12.31 -10.48 -38.21
C PRO A 51 -11.74 -10.33 -36.80
N ALA A 52 -10.53 -9.79 -36.73
CA ALA A 52 -9.87 -9.53 -35.47
C ALA A 52 -10.80 -8.71 -34.54
N TYR A 53 -10.84 -9.04 -33.25
CA TYR A 53 -11.77 -8.42 -32.28
C TYR A 53 -11.77 -6.87 -32.30
N TRP A 54 -10.69 -6.21 -32.74
CA TRP A 54 -10.64 -4.76 -32.92
C TRP A 54 -11.62 -4.22 -33.97
N ALA A 55 -11.87 -4.94 -35.07
CA ALA A 55 -12.84 -4.53 -36.09
C ALA A 55 -14.27 -4.47 -35.52
N ARG A 56 -14.60 -5.33 -34.54
CA ARG A 56 -15.90 -5.32 -33.84
C ARG A 56 -16.03 -4.16 -32.86
N ALA A 57 -14.93 -3.70 -32.27
CA ALA A 57 -14.93 -2.59 -31.33
C ALA A 57 -15.26 -1.24 -32.01
N LEU A 58 -14.98 -1.07 -33.31
CA LEU A 58 -15.38 0.13 -34.07
C LEU A 58 -16.90 0.38 -34.05
N ILE A 59 -17.70 -0.68 -34.17
CA ILE A 59 -19.17 -0.58 -34.08
C ILE A 59 -19.59 -0.05 -32.70
N GLY A 60 -18.92 -0.51 -31.63
CA GLY A 60 -19.16 -0.01 -30.28
C GLY A 60 -18.76 1.47 -30.10
N VAL A 61 -17.75 1.95 -30.83
CA VAL A 61 -17.37 3.37 -30.81
C VAL A 61 -18.43 4.25 -31.49
N VAL A 62 -18.90 3.83 -32.67
CA VAL A 62 -19.98 4.53 -33.41
C VAL A 62 -21.27 4.54 -32.60
N GLN A 63 -21.62 3.41 -31.98
CA GLN A 63 -22.78 3.28 -31.10
C GLN A 63 -22.60 3.99 -29.73
N GLY A 64 -21.43 4.53 -29.43
CA GLY A 64 -21.20 5.25 -28.17
C GLY A 64 -21.10 4.39 -26.92
N ARG A 65 -20.85 3.08 -27.08
CA ARG A 65 -20.66 2.14 -25.96
C ARG A 65 -19.37 2.42 -25.19
N PHE A 66 -18.38 3.05 -25.82
CA PHE A 66 -17.12 3.43 -25.20
C PHE A 66 -17.11 4.91 -24.82
N LYS A 67 -16.78 5.20 -23.56
CA LYS A 67 -16.59 6.58 -23.09
C LYS A 67 -15.34 7.19 -23.74
N PRO A 68 -15.35 8.49 -24.08
CA PRO A 68 -14.19 9.15 -24.66
C PRO A 68 -13.02 9.11 -23.68
N THR A 69 -11.85 8.69 -24.14
CA THR A 69 -10.61 8.79 -23.36
C THR A 69 -10.25 10.27 -23.28
N THR A 70 -10.39 10.87 -22.09
CA THR A 70 -9.98 12.25 -21.86
C THR A 70 -8.47 12.35 -22.06
N VAL A 71 -8.03 13.21 -22.97
CA VAL A 71 -6.60 13.54 -23.12
C VAL A 71 -6.19 14.21 -21.81
N VAL A 72 -5.50 13.47 -20.94
CA VAL A 72 -4.82 14.04 -19.79
C VAL A 72 -3.68 14.89 -20.33
N SER A 73 -3.90 16.20 -20.41
CA SER A 73 -2.81 17.17 -20.53
C SER A 73 -1.86 16.89 -19.36
N ALA A 74 -0.64 16.47 -19.66
CA ALA A 74 0.38 16.17 -18.65
C ALA A 74 0.69 17.37 -17.72
N ARG A 75 0.23 18.58 -18.07
CA ARG A 75 0.37 19.79 -17.25
C ARG A 75 -0.78 20.03 -16.27
N ASP A 76 -1.98 19.53 -16.55
CA ASP A 76 -3.16 19.75 -15.70
C ASP A 76 -3.56 18.50 -14.90
N TYR A 77 -2.93 17.35 -15.16
CA TYR A 77 -2.82 16.28 -14.17
C TYR A 77 -1.81 16.69 -13.09
N LYS A 78 -2.12 17.80 -12.40
CA LYS A 78 -1.68 17.97 -11.02
C LYS A 78 -2.08 16.66 -10.35
N ARG A 79 -1.09 15.88 -9.91
CA ARG A 79 -1.27 14.58 -9.24
C ARG A 79 -2.31 14.71 -8.13
N SER A 80 -3.58 14.49 -8.46
CA SER A 80 -4.55 13.87 -7.58
C SER A 80 -4.56 12.38 -7.93
N VAL A 81 -3.37 11.79 -8.01
CA VAL A 81 -3.25 10.52 -7.31
C VAL A 81 -3.38 10.94 -5.85
N THR A 82 -4.62 11.02 -5.36
CA THR A 82 -4.86 10.67 -3.98
C THR A 82 -4.30 9.27 -3.86
N HIS A 83 -3.00 9.16 -3.58
CA HIS A 83 -2.57 8.14 -2.67
C HIS A 83 -3.50 8.40 -1.48
N PRO A 84 -4.46 7.50 -1.15
CA PRO A 84 -4.95 7.51 0.22
C PRO A 84 -3.66 7.56 1.03
N SER A 85 -3.48 8.64 1.79
CA SER A 85 -2.24 8.97 2.50
C SER A 85 -1.53 7.68 2.83
N SER A 86 -0.45 7.37 2.11
CA SER A 86 0.32 6.13 2.31
C SER A 86 1.16 6.31 3.58
N ASP A 87 0.53 6.89 4.59
CA ASP A 87 1.04 7.17 5.90
C ASP A 87 0.70 5.90 6.66
N LEU A 88 1.74 5.10 6.89
CA LEU A 88 1.64 3.93 7.74
C LEU A 88 1.15 4.39 9.11
N THR A 89 -0.05 3.98 9.49
CA THR A 89 -0.55 4.28 10.82
C THR A 89 0.22 3.45 11.84
N ALA A 90 0.32 3.96 13.06
CA ALA A 90 0.97 3.21 14.13
C ALA A 90 0.28 1.86 14.38
N GLY A 91 -1.06 1.78 14.29
CA GLY A 91 -1.76 0.51 14.45
C GLY A 91 -1.36 -0.52 13.37
N GLN A 92 -1.25 -0.10 12.10
CA GLN A 92 -0.75 -0.97 11.03
C GLN A 92 0.69 -1.43 11.28
N LEU A 93 1.56 -0.55 11.77
CA LEU A 93 2.94 -0.90 12.13
C LEU A 93 2.96 -1.94 13.27
N TYR A 94 2.25 -1.68 14.37
CA TYR A 94 2.22 -2.58 15.52
C TYR A 94 1.57 -3.92 15.18
N HIS A 95 0.52 -3.94 14.35
CA HIS A 95 -0.08 -5.17 13.86
C HIS A 95 0.90 -6.00 13.02
N ALA A 96 1.64 -5.37 12.10
CA ALA A 96 2.68 -6.04 11.34
C ALA A 96 3.81 -6.58 12.24
N ALA A 97 4.15 -5.84 13.31
CA ALA A 97 5.12 -6.29 14.31
C ALA A 97 4.59 -7.50 15.12
N GLU A 98 3.31 -7.51 15.51
CA GLU A 98 2.69 -8.66 16.15
C GLU A 98 2.70 -9.89 15.24
N GLU A 99 2.36 -9.75 13.95
CA GLU A 99 2.44 -10.84 12.97
C GLU A 99 3.86 -11.39 12.82
N LEU A 100 4.86 -10.51 12.76
CA LEU A 100 6.27 -10.91 12.70
C LEU A 100 6.70 -11.66 13.97
N LEU A 101 6.28 -11.18 15.15
CA LEU A 101 6.55 -11.84 16.43
C LEU A 101 5.91 -13.24 16.48
N GLN A 102 4.67 -13.36 16.03
CA GLN A 102 3.99 -14.65 15.92
C GLN A 102 4.72 -15.61 14.98
N ALA A 103 5.22 -15.11 13.84
CA ALA A 103 6.03 -15.89 12.91
C ALA A 103 7.36 -16.37 13.52
N MET A 104 7.90 -15.61 14.48
CA MET A 104 9.10 -15.97 15.26
C MET A 104 8.77 -16.78 16.53
N GLU A 105 7.56 -17.32 16.65
CA GLU A 105 7.07 -18.10 17.81
C GLU A 105 7.00 -17.32 19.13
N PHE A 106 6.92 -15.99 19.07
CA PHE A 106 6.60 -15.14 20.21
C PHE A 106 5.08 -14.97 20.34
N GLY A 107 4.60 -14.82 21.57
CA GLY A 107 3.18 -14.56 21.84
C GLY A 107 2.75 -13.15 21.38
N ALA A 108 1.45 -12.98 21.10
CA ALA A 108 0.90 -11.69 20.67
C ALA A 108 1.10 -10.56 21.70
N ASP A 109 1.17 -10.90 22.99
CA ASP A 109 1.38 -9.93 24.07
C ASP A 109 2.85 -9.52 24.24
N CYS A 110 3.79 -10.20 23.55
CA CYS A 110 5.22 -9.90 23.67
C CYS A 110 5.59 -8.49 23.21
N LEU A 111 4.84 -7.93 22.25
CA LEU A 111 5.04 -6.55 21.82
C LEU A 111 4.66 -5.56 22.93
N ALA A 112 3.51 -5.76 23.56
CA ALA A 112 3.08 -4.94 24.70
C ALA A 112 4.04 -5.08 25.90
N LYS A 113 4.53 -6.30 26.17
CA LYS A 113 5.57 -6.55 27.18
C LYS A 113 6.84 -5.75 26.88
N SER A 114 7.29 -5.73 25.62
CA SER A 114 8.49 -4.98 25.22
C SER A 114 8.34 -3.46 25.43
N ILE A 115 7.16 -2.90 25.16
CA ILE A 115 6.86 -1.49 25.40
C ILE A 115 6.88 -1.19 26.90
N CYS A 116 6.28 -2.06 27.72
CA CYS A 116 6.29 -1.92 29.18
C CYS A 116 7.72 -1.99 29.74
N GLU A 117 8.52 -2.97 29.31
CA GLU A 117 9.92 -3.12 29.74
C GLU A 117 10.77 -1.92 29.34
N LEU A 118 10.59 -1.39 28.14
CA LEU A 118 11.31 -0.21 27.68
C LEU A 118 10.95 1.04 28.49
N ALA A 119 9.66 1.23 28.80
CA ALA A 119 9.20 2.34 29.62
C ALA A 119 9.69 2.22 31.07
N HIS A 120 9.86 0.99 31.57
CA HIS A 120 10.42 0.72 32.90
C HIS A 120 11.94 0.96 32.96
N SER A 121 12.68 0.45 31.98
CA SER A 121 14.13 0.60 31.86
C SER A 121 14.50 1.13 30.47
N PRO A 122 14.63 2.46 30.30
CA PRO A 122 15.00 3.02 29.01
C PRO A 122 16.44 2.63 28.66
N PHE A 123 16.73 2.57 27.36
CA PHE A 123 18.07 2.22 26.87
C PHE A 123 19.14 3.15 27.45
N HIS A 124 20.25 2.56 27.90
CA HIS A 124 21.34 3.30 28.51
C HIS A 124 22.08 4.10 27.41
N ARG A 125 22.05 5.43 27.49
CA ARG A 125 22.91 6.26 26.65
C ARG A 125 24.33 6.15 27.19
N GLU A 126 25.25 5.58 26.43
CA GLU A 126 26.65 5.57 26.84
C GLU A 126 27.14 7.02 26.98
N PRO A 127 27.86 7.36 28.07
CA PRO A 127 28.40 8.70 28.29
C PRO A 127 29.47 9.11 27.26
N ASN A 128 29.91 8.19 26.40
CA ASN A 128 31.00 8.38 25.43
C ASN A 128 30.52 8.69 24.00
N GLY A 129 29.23 9.01 23.80
CA GLY A 129 28.76 9.74 22.61
C GLY A 129 28.60 8.94 21.32
N ARG A 130 28.49 7.60 21.39
CA ARG A 130 27.96 6.80 20.28
C ARG A 130 26.47 6.64 20.47
N GLU A 131 25.70 7.58 19.94
CA GLU A 131 24.26 7.46 19.84
C GLU A 131 23.94 6.48 18.70
N ASP A 132 23.57 5.25 19.06
CA ASP A 132 23.10 4.29 18.07
C ASP A 132 21.74 4.73 17.55
N VAL A 133 21.70 5.16 16.28
CA VAL A 133 20.47 5.57 15.59
C VAL A 133 19.37 4.51 15.69
N LEU A 134 19.76 3.23 15.68
CA LEU A 134 18.83 2.11 15.84
C LEU A 134 18.14 2.13 17.21
N MET A 135 18.87 2.52 18.25
CA MET A 135 18.35 2.61 19.62
C MET A 135 17.33 3.74 19.74
N GLU A 136 17.63 4.89 19.14
CA GLU A 136 16.73 6.04 19.12
C GLU A 136 15.46 5.74 18.30
N VAL A 137 15.60 5.06 17.16
CA VAL A 137 14.46 4.60 16.36
C VAL A 137 13.62 3.60 17.17
N ALA A 138 14.24 2.62 17.82
CA ALA A 138 13.51 1.67 18.65
C ALA A 138 12.78 2.36 19.82
N HIS A 139 13.44 3.32 20.47
CA HIS A 139 12.83 4.12 21.52
C HIS A 139 11.62 4.90 21.00
N PHE A 140 11.76 5.58 19.87
CA PHE A 140 10.67 6.33 19.26
C PHE A 140 9.49 5.42 18.87
N LEU A 141 9.77 4.28 18.24
CA LEU A 141 8.74 3.36 17.76
C LEU A 141 8.03 2.62 18.89
N LEU A 142 8.69 2.35 20.01
CA LEU A 142 8.12 1.64 21.15
C LEU A 142 7.62 2.58 22.26
N THR A 143 7.49 3.89 21.97
CA THR A 143 6.90 4.90 22.88
C THR A 143 5.62 5.45 22.25
N PRO A 144 4.48 4.74 22.37
CA PRO A 144 3.23 5.09 21.68
C PRO A 144 2.69 6.48 22.04
N SER A 145 2.89 6.95 23.27
CA SER A 145 2.46 8.28 23.72
C SER A 145 3.16 9.44 22.97
N PHE A 146 4.37 9.21 22.45
CA PHE A 146 5.22 10.24 21.87
C PHE A 146 4.86 10.56 20.42
N HIS A 147 4.70 9.55 19.56
CA HIS A 147 4.55 9.76 18.12
C HIS A 147 3.10 10.06 17.68
N ARG A 148 2.08 9.75 18.51
CA ARG A 148 0.65 10.05 18.29
C ARG A 148 0.15 9.72 16.87
N SER A 149 0.70 8.66 16.26
CA SER A 149 0.48 8.33 14.84
C SER A 149 -0.58 7.25 14.61
N PHE A 150 -1.40 6.96 15.62
CA PHE A 150 -2.53 6.03 15.49
C PHE A 150 -3.66 6.67 14.67
N GLY A 151 -4.26 5.89 13.78
CA GLY A 151 -5.45 6.32 13.06
C GLY A 151 -6.66 6.47 14.00
N GLU A 152 -7.64 7.28 13.62
CA GLU A 152 -8.86 7.50 14.42
C GLU A 152 -9.65 6.19 14.67
N SER A 153 -9.57 5.24 13.74
CA SER A 153 -10.20 3.92 13.83
C SER A 153 -9.46 2.93 14.74
N GLU A 154 -8.22 3.21 15.12
CA GLU A 154 -7.30 2.29 15.84
C GLU A 154 -7.29 2.55 17.36
N TYR A 155 -8.42 3.03 17.91
CA TYR A 155 -8.53 3.42 19.32
C TYR A 155 -8.17 2.27 20.29
N ARG A 156 -8.55 1.03 19.96
CA ARG A 156 -8.29 -0.14 20.82
C ARG A 156 -6.79 -0.43 20.92
N ASP A 157 -6.10 -0.40 19.79
CA ASP A 157 -4.66 -0.68 19.74
C ASP A 157 -3.90 0.44 20.45
N ARG A 158 -4.28 1.70 20.22
CA ARG A 158 -3.73 2.84 20.94
C ARG A 158 -3.82 2.66 22.46
N VAL A 159 -5.02 2.37 22.97
CA VAL A 159 -5.23 2.19 24.42
C VAL A 159 -4.43 1.01 24.96
N LYS A 160 -4.35 -0.11 24.22
CA LYS A 160 -3.56 -1.30 24.60
C LYS A 160 -2.09 -0.94 24.82
N TYR A 161 -1.48 -0.25 23.85
CA TYR A 161 -0.05 0.06 23.88
C TYR A 161 0.30 1.24 24.79
N GLU A 162 -0.52 2.30 24.83
CA GLU A 162 -0.35 3.40 25.78
C GLU A 162 -0.52 2.93 27.23
N MET A 163 -1.42 1.97 27.50
CA MET A 163 -1.55 1.37 28.83
C MET A 163 -0.29 0.59 29.21
N ALA A 164 0.29 -0.18 28.28
CA ALA A 164 1.54 -0.91 28.53
C ALA A 164 2.70 0.04 28.88
N GLU A 165 2.82 1.15 28.15
CA GLU A 165 3.81 2.21 28.42
C GLU A 165 3.62 2.81 29.82
N ASN A 166 2.38 3.19 30.16
CA ASN A 166 2.05 3.76 31.47
C ASN A 166 2.36 2.81 32.64
N LEU A 167 2.12 1.50 32.46
CA LEU A 167 2.45 0.49 33.47
C LEU A 167 3.97 0.42 33.70
N GLY A 168 4.77 0.38 32.63
CA GLY A 168 6.22 0.41 32.72
C GLY A 168 6.73 1.68 33.40
N ALA A 169 6.23 2.84 32.97
CA ALA A 169 6.56 4.14 33.55
C ALA A 169 6.17 4.28 35.03
N SER A 170 5.11 3.59 35.48
CA SER A 170 4.70 3.55 36.89
C SER A 170 5.58 2.65 37.77
N GLY A 171 6.54 1.94 37.19
CA GLY A 171 7.40 1.02 37.91
C GLY A 171 6.79 -0.37 38.13
N ALA A 172 5.71 -0.71 37.43
CA ALA A 172 5.07 -2.01 37.58
C ALA A 172 5.95 -3.14 37.01
N ASN A 173 5.82 -4.35 37.57
CA ASN A 173 6.56 -5.50 37.07
C ASN A 173 5.88 -6.06 35.80
N CYS A 174 6.42 -5.68 34.64
CA CYS A 174 5.92 -6.09 33.32
C CYS A 174 5.96 -7.61 33.09
N GLU A 175 6.82 -8.34 33.80
CA GLU A 175 6.94 -9.80 33.68
C GLU A 175 5.72 -10.52 34.28
N LEU A 176 5.18 -9.99 35.38
CA LEU A 176 3.97 -10.51 36.04
C LEU A 176 2.68 -10.08 35.32
N ILE A 177 2.70 -8.95 34.62
CA ILE A 177 1.53 -8.45 33.89
C ILE A 177 1.36 -9.21 32.57
N TYR A 178 2.47 -9.52 31.91
CA TYR A 178 2.51 -10.20 30.61
C TYR A 178 3.12 -11.60 30.72
N GLU A 179 2.53 -12.45 31.57
CA GLU A 179 2.97 -13.84 31.82
C GLU A 179 2.89 -14.72 30.55
N SER A 180 2.00 -14.37 29.61
CA SER A 180 1.83 -15.04 28.33
C SER A 180 3.06 -14.96 27.42
N CYS A 181 4.00 -14.04 27.72
CA CYS A 181 5.24 -13.87 26.99
C CYS A 181 6.48 -14.14 27.87
N PRO A 182 6.98 -15.38 27.93
CA PRO A 182 8.14 -15.71 28.78
C PRO A 182 9.48 -15.18 28.25
N LYS A 183 9.59 -14.94 26.93
CA LYS A 183 10.81 -14.44 26.29
C LYS A 183 10.63 -12.97 25.94
N SER A 184 11.38 -12.07 26.58
CA SER A 184 11.31 -10.66 26.20
C SER A 184 12.12 -10.38 24.94
N LEU A 185 11.52 -9.66 23.98
CA LEU A 185 12.18 -9.27 22.73
C LEU A 185 13.44 -8.44 23.03
N LEU A 186 13.30 -7.49 23.95
CA LEU A 186 14.38 -6.56 24.28
C LEU A 186 15.54 -7.27 24.96
N ALA A 187 15.31 -8.22 25.87
CA ALA A 187 16.39 -8.98 26.50
C ALA A 187 17.17 -9.86 25.51
N HIS A 188 16.56 -10.23 24.38
CA HIS A 188 17.25 -10.99 23.33
C HIS A 188 18.22 -10.13 22.52
N TYR A 189 17.90 -8.85 22.29
CA TYR A 189 18.69 -7.95 21.45
C TYR A 189 19.56 -6.97 22.25
N SER A 190 19.22 -6.65 23.50
CA SER A 190 20.00 -5.77 24.37
C SER A 190 21.26 -6.42 24.95
N LYS A 191 21.41 -7.75 24.81
CA LYS A 191 22.60 -8.52 25.18
C LYS A 191 23.63 -8.66 24.06
N LEU A 192 23.43 -8.00 22.92
CA LEU A 192 24.45 -7.94 21.87
C LEU A 192 25.50 -6.90 22.27
N GLU A 193 26.46 -7.35 23.09
CA GLU A 193 27.81 -6.77 23.19
C GLU A 193 28.64 -7.10 21.93
#